data_AF-D3DIY4-F1
#
_entry.id   AF-D3DIY4-F1
#
_cell.length_a   1.000
_cell.length_b   1.000
_cell.length_c   1.000
_cell.angle_alpha   90.00
_cell.angle_beta   90.00
_cell.angle_gamma   90.00
#
_symmetry.space_group_name_H-M   'P 1'
#
loop_
_entity.id
_entity.type
_entity.pdbx_description
1 polymer ?
#
loop_
_entity_poly.entity_id
_entity_poly.type
_entity_poly.pdbx_seq_one_letter_code
_entity_poly.pdbx_strand_id
1 'polypeptide(L)'
;MEASRRDLISLAIGGLGVVGVAGVLYPIIKTLAPSAASLAAAKVEVDISQIPEGTVRVVSWKGKPVFVVHLPTNFQWNGTTKEDKNRKLLEGHSAYALIAVCTHLGCIPLWKPQGEAEYNYPVFHCPCHGGFYSPWGDNIAGPPPLPLHIPPQNLQGNKLVIGEPGFIKEQT
;
A
#
# COMPACT_ATOMS: atom_id res chain seq x y z
N MET A 1 54.01 13.94 -21.29
CA MET A 1 54.38 12.60 -20.78
C MET A 1 54.06 11.62 -21.88
N GLU A 2 55.05 10.96 -22.49
CA GLU A 2 54.75 9.87 -23.41
C GLU A 2 54.23 8.68 -22.61
N ALA A 3 53.14 8.06 -23.05
CA ALA A 3 52.60 6.87 -22.40
C ALA A 3 53.59 5.69 -22.57
N SER A 4 54.06 5.12 -21.46
CA SER A 4 54.92 3.94 -21.49
C SER A 4 54.09 2.70 -21.82
N ARG A 5 54.72 1.68 -22.42
CA ARG A 5 54.11 0.34 -22.62
C ARG A 5 53.55 -0.22 -21.30
N ARG A 6 54.18 0.10 -20.17
CA ARG A 6 53.72 -0.30 -18.82
C ARG A 6 52.44 0.41 -18.40
N ASP A 7 52.26 1.67 -18.78
CA ASP A 7 51.06 2.45 -18.47
C ASP A 7 49.88 1.91 -19.28
N LEU A 8 50.11 1.60 -20.56
CA LEU A 8 49.10 0.98 -21.42
C LEU A 8 48.64 -0.38 -20.88
N ILE A 9 49.58 -1.23 -20.47
CA ILE A 9 49.25 -2.55 -19.90
C ILE A 9 48.54 -2.41 -18.54
N SER A 10 49.00 -1.51 -17.68
CA SER A 10 48.36 -1.26 -16.36
C SER A 10 46.93 -0.76 -16.53
N LEU A 11 46.69 0.15 -17.48
CA LEU A 11 45.36 0.64 -17.81
C LEU A 11 44.47 -0.48 -18.37
N ALA A 12 45.00 -1.31 -19.26
CA ALA A 12 44.25 -2.42 -19.84
C ALA A 12 43.86 -3.47 -18.79
N ILE A 13 44.80 -3.87 -17.90
CA ILE A 13 44.54 -4.81 -16.81
C ILE A 13 43.56 -4.20 -15.80
N GLY A 14 43.73 -2.93 -15.44
CA GLY A 14 42.80 -2.21 -14.56
C GLY A 14 41.38 -2.15 -15.14
N GLY A 15 41.26 -1.82 -16.43
CA GLY A 15 39.98 -1.80 -17.14
C GLY A 15 39.29 -3.17 -17.17
N LEU A 16 40.04 -4.23 -17.51
CA LEU A 16 39.53 -5.60 -17.48
C LEU A 16 39.13 -6.04 -16.06
N GLY A 17 39.89 -5.64 -15.04
CA GLY A 17 39.57 -5.90 -13.63
C GLY A 17 38.24 -5.27 -13.22
N VAL A 18 38.00 -4.00 -13.57
CA VAL A 18 36.73 -3.31 -13.29
C VAL A 18 35.56 -3.98 -13.99
N VAL A 19 35.71 -4.34 -15.27
CA VAL A 19 34.66 -5.06 -16.02
C VAL A 19 34.39 -6.43 -15.41
N GLY A 20 35.41 -7.16 -15.00
CA GLY A 20 35.27 -8.46 -14.32
C GLY A 20 34.49 -8.35 -13.01
N VAL A 21 34.84 -7.38 -12.16
CA VAL A 21 34.12 -7.14 -10.90
C VAL A 21 32.67 -6.76 -11.15
N ALA A 22 32.40 -5.85 -12.09
CA ALA A 22 31.04 -5.49 -12.46
C ALA A 22 30.25 -6.69 -13.01
N GLY A 23 30.89 -7.53 -13.82
CA GLY A 23 30.32 -8.76 -14.38
C GLY A 23 29.91 -9.80 -13.34
N VAL A 24 30.61 -9.86 -12.20
CA VAL A 24 30.25 -10.73 -11.07
C VAL A 24 29.20 -10.09 -10.15
N LEU A 25 29.35 -8.80 -9.83
CA LEU A 25 28.43 -8.12 -8.90
C LEU A 25 27.03 -7.91 -9.49
N TYR A 26 26.94 -7.62 -10.80
CA TYR A 26 25.65 -7.40 -11.46
C TYR A 26 24.65 -8.57 -11.31
N PRO A 27 25.00 -9.83 -11.66
CA PRO A 27 24.06 -10.94 -11.50
C PRO A 27 23.72 -11.22 -10.02
N ILE A 28 24.65 -11.01 -9.08
CA ILE A 28 24.38 -11.15 -7.64
C ILE A 28 23.30 -10.15 -7.21
N ILE A 29 23.47 -8.87 -7.52
CA ILE A 29 22.47 -7.83 -7.21
C ILE A 29 21.14 -8.16 -7.91
N LYS A 30 21.19 -8.62 -9.16
CA LYS A 30 19.99 -8.99 -9.92
C LYS A 30 19.23 -10.18 -9.31
N THR A 31 19.91 -11.11 -8.64
CA THR A 31 19.24 -12.22 -7.95
C THR A 31 18.49 -11.79 -6.68
N LEU A 32 18.85 -10.63 -6.12
CA LEU A 32 18.14 -10.02 -4.98
C LEU A 32 16.91 -9.20 -5.43
N ALA A 33 16.80 -8.89 -6.73
CA ALA A 33 15.65 -8.17 -7.26
C ALA A 33 14.39 -9.04 -7.26
N PRO A 34 13.18 -8.43 -7.16
CA PRO A 34 11.93 -9.16 -7.20
C PRO A 34 11.79 -10.00 -8.49
N SER A 35 11.31 -11.23 -8.36
CA SER A 35 11.10 -12.14 -9.48
C SER A 35 9.99 -11.64 -10.41
N ALA A 36 10.01 -12.05 -11.68
CA ALA A 36 8.94 -11.72 -12.63
C ALA A 36 7.55 -12.17 -12.14
N ALA A 37 7.48 -13.30 -11.43
CA ALA A 37 6.23 -13.77 -10.80
C ALA A 37 5.73 -12.80 -9.72
N SER A 38 6.63 -12.23 -8.90
CA SER A 38 6.26 -11.22 -7.90
C SER A 38 5.78 -9.90 -8.52
N LEU A 39 6.30 -9.55 -9.71
CA LEU A 39 5.85 -8.38 -10.47
C LEU A 39 4.52 -8.64 -11.18
N ALA A 40 4.27 -9.87 -11.64
CA ALA A 40 3.01 -10.25 -12.27
C ALA A 40 1.84 -10.31 -11.27
N ALA A 41 2.10 -10.70 -10.01
CA ALA A 41 1.13 -10.66 -8.92
C ALA A 41 0.80 -9.22 -8.42
N ALA A 42 1.19 -8.19 -9.18
CA ALA A 42 1.01 -6.80 -8.79
C ALA A 42 -0.44 -6.31 -8.91
N LYS A 43 -1.35 -7.07 -9.55
CA LYS A 43 -2.76 -6.69 -9.71
C LYS A 43 -3.71 -7.71 -9.09
N VAL A 44 -4.71 -7.20 -8.37
CA VAL A 44 -5.78 -8.01 -7.78
C VAL A 44 -7.11 -7.37 -8.15
N GLU A 45 -7.97 -8.14 -8.81
CA GLU A 45 -9.33 -7.72 -9.14
C GLU A 45 -10.30 -8.25 -8.08
N VAL A 46 -11.14 -7.38 -7.55
CA VAL A 46 -12.17 -7.73 -6.57
C VAL A 46 -13.52 -7.30 -7.10
N ASP A 47 -14.45 -8.25 -7.21
CA ASP A 47 -15.83 -7.96 -7.55
C ASP A 47 -16.57 -7.44 -6.30
N ILE A 48 -17.05 -6.20 -6.40
CA ILE A 48 -17.72 -5.49 -5.30
C ILE A 48 -19.14 -6.01 -5.10
N SER A 49 -19.78 -6.59 -6.13
CA SER A 49 -21.14 -7.13 -6.03
C SER A 49 -21.29 -8.24 -4.98
N GLN A 50 -20.18 -8.90 -4.64
CA GLN A 50 -20.13 -9.97 -3.65
C GLN A 50 -19.96 -9.45 -2.21
N ILE A 51 -19.70 -8.15 -2.03
CA ILE A 51 -19.45 -7.53 -0.73
C ILE A 51 -20.70 -6.75 -0.32
N PRO A 52 -21.38 -7.10 0.79
CA PRO A 52 -22.50 -6.31 1.27
C PRO A 52 -22.08 -4.87 1.64
N GLU A 53 -22.97 -3.91 1.43
CA GLU A 53 -22.74 -2.52 1.84
C GLU A 53 -22.50 -2.42 3.36
N GLY A 54 -21.57 -1.55 3.76
CA GLY A 54 -21.15 -1.36 5.15
C GLY A 54 -20.20 -2.43 5.68
N THR A 55 -19.74 -3.35 4.84
CA THR A 55 -18.81 -4.41 5.23
C THR A 55 -17.44 -4.25 4.58
N VAL A 56 -16.46 -4.98 5.11
CA VAL A 56 -15.09 -4.98 4.64
C VAL A 56 -14.68 -6.40 4.31
N ARG A 57 -14.13 -6.61 3.11
CA ARG A 57 -13.52 -7.87 2.69
C ARG A 57 -12.00 -7.73 2.75
N VAL A 58 -11.32 -8.69 3.35
CA VAL A 58 -9.86 -8.73 3.35
C VAL A 58 -9.37 -9.56 2.17
N VAL A 59 -8.47 -8.98 1.36
CA VAL A 59 -7.78 -9.65 0.26
C VAL A 59 -6.27 -9.50 0.43
N SER A 60 -5.47 -10.36 -0.21
CA SER A 60 -4.01 -10.25 -0.18
C SER A 60 -3.49 -9.57 -1.44
N TRP A 61 -2.66 -8.54 -1.29
CA TRP A 61 -1.98 -7.84 -2.39
C TRP A 61 -0.52 -7.61 -2.02
N LYS A 62 0.42 -8.06 -2.88
CA LYS A 62 1.87 -8.03 -2.61
C LYS A 62 2.26 -8.59 -1.23
N GLY A 63 1.56 -9.64 -0.78
CA GLY A 63 1.77 -10.28 0.53
C GLY A 63 1.26 -9.48 1.74
N LYS A 64 0.64 -8.32 1.53
CA LYS A 64 0.02 -7.51 2.58
C LYS A 64 -1.50 -7.71 2.55
N PRO A 65 -2.16 -7.75 3.72
CA PRO A 65 -3.62 -7.73 3.77
C PRO A 65 -4.12 -6.35 3.34
N VAL A 66 -5.20 -6.32 2.57
CA VAL A 66 -5.86 -5.11 2.08
C VAL A 66 -7.34 -5.21 2.39
N PHE A 67 -7.88 -4.18 3.02
CA PHE A 67 -9.31 -3.99 3.20
C PHE A 67 -9.91 -3.48 1.91
N VAL A 68 -10.91 -4.19 1.39
CA VAL A 68 -11.84 -3.68 0.39
C VAL A 68 -13.09 -3.26 1.14
N VAL A 69 -13.24 -1.94 1.28
CA VAL A 69 -14.35 -1.33 2.00
C VAL A 69 -15.44 -1.02 0.98
N HIS A 70 -16.67 -1.47 1.25
CA HIS A 70 -17.85 -1.10 0.48
C HIS A 70 -18.74 -0.25 1.39
N LEU A 71 -18.75 1.07 1.19
CA LEU A 71 -19.62 1.97 1.94
C LEU A 71 -20.92 2.24 1.17
N PRO A 72 -22.06 2.39 1.87
CA PRO A 72 -23.30 2.79 1.22
C PRO A 72 -23.15 4.21 0.63
N THR A 73 -23.82 4.47 -0.49
CA THR A 73 -23.74 5.75 -1.21
C THR A 73 -24.17 6.96 -0.38
N ASN A 74 -25.09 6.77 0.57
CA ASN A 74 -25.58 7.82 1.47
C ASN A 74 -24.93 7.75 2.86
N PHE A 75 -23.72 7.23 2.97
CA PHE A 75 -23.01 7.13 4.24
C PHE A 75 -22.77 8.52 4.86
N GLN A 76 -23.49 8.81 5.95
CA GLN A 76 -23.32 10.03 6.73
C GLN A 76 -22.27 9.78 7.81
N TRP A 77 -21.28 10.67 7.90
CA TRP A 77 -20.23 10.60 8.91
C TRP A 77 -20.11 11.93 9.64
N ASN A 78 -20.09 11.86 10.96
CA ASN A 78 -20.06 13.00 11.88
C ASN A 78 -18.82 12.98 12.79
N GLY A 79 -17.85 12.11 12.52
CA GLY A 79 -16.61 12.01 13.29
C GLY A 79 -15.64 13.15 12.98
N THR A 80 -14.49 13.11 13.64
CA THR A 80 -13.33 13.94 13.33
C THR A 80 -12.11 13.05 13.11
N THR A 81 -11.15 13.50 12.31
CA THR A 81 -9.85 12.85 12.18
C THR A 81 -8.74 13.89 12.37
N LYS A 82 -7.49 13.45 12.48
CA LYS A 82 -6.37 14.38 12.70
C LYS A 82 -6.08 15.25 11.48
N GLU A 83 -6.16 14.70 10.26
CA GLU A 83 -5.73 15.41 9.02
C GLU A 83 -6.68 15.26 7.83
N ASP A 84 -7.70 14.39 7.89
CA ASP A 84 -8.71 14.15 6.84
C ASP A 84 -8.12 13.88 5.43
N LYS A 85 -6.95 13.24 5.34
CA LYS A 85 -6.24 13.01 4.08
C LYS A 85 -6.92 11.95 3.22
N ASN A 86 -7.23 10.80 3.80
CA ASN A 86 -7.83 9.69 3.06
C ASN A 86 -9.29 9.98 2.73
N ARG A 87 -10.06 10.53 3.68
CA ARG A 87 -11.46 10.90 3.44
C ARG A 87 -11.59 11.77 2.20
N LYS A 88 -10.81 12.85 2.07
CA LYS A 88 -10.89 13.76 0.91
C LYS A 88 -10.65 13.09 -0.45
N LEU A 89 -9.95 11.96 -0.48
CA LEU A 89 -9.62 11.25 -1.73
C LEU A 89 -10.60 10.10 -2.03
N LEU A 90 -11.16 9.51 -0.98
CA LEU A 90 -11.98 8.31 -1.09
C LEU A 90 -13.47 8.60 -0.92
N GLU A 91 -13.84 9.72 -0.31
CA GLU A 91 -15.22 10.19 -0.20
C GLU A 91 -15.86 10.34 -1.58
N GLY A 92 -17.12 9.90 -1.72
CA GLY A 92 -17.84 9.85 -2.99
C GLY A 92 -17.66 8.55 -3.80
N HIS A 93 -16.70 7.69 -3.45
CA HIS A 93 -16.56 6.37 -4.07
C HIS A 93 -17.35 5.32 -3.27
N SER A 94 -18.08 4.44 -3.97
CA SER A 94 -18.85 3.36 -3.33
C SER A 94 -17.95 2.29 -2.70
N ALA A 95 -16.80 2.00 -3.31
CA ALA A 95 -15.83 1.07 -2.77
C ALA A 95 -14.39 1.51 -3.01
N TYR A 96 -13.51 1.13 -2.08
CA TYR A 96 -12.09 1.44 -2.14
C TYR A 96 -11.26 0.46 -1.32
N ALA A 97 -9.95 0.46 -1.57
CA ALA A 97 -8.95 -0.36 -0.93
C ALA A 97 -8.11 0.44 0.06
N LEU A 98 -7.77 -0.17 1.19
CA LEU A 98 -6.82 0.34 2.20
C LEU A 98 -5.88 -0.79 2.62
N ILE A 99 -4.58 -0.54 2.75
CA ILE A 99 -3.66 -1.53 3.32
C ILE A 99 -4.05 -1.75 4.79
N ALA A 100 -4.36 -3.00 5.12
CA ALA A 100 -4.82 -3.43 6.44
C ALA A 100 -3.68 -3.58 7.46
N VAL A 101 -2.72 -2.65 7.43
CA VAL A 101 -1.51 -2.67 8.24
C VAL A 101 -1.44 -1.37 9.00
N CYS A 102 -1.63 -1.44 10.31
CA CYS A 102 -1.58 -0.31 11.22
C CYS A 102 -0.22 0.40 11.15
N THR A 103 -0.24 1.73 11.02
CA THR A 103 0.97 2.56 10.88
C THR A 103 1.78 2.73 12.16
N HIS A 104 1.31 2.16 13.29
CA HIS A 104 2.11 2.08 14.51
C HIS A 104 3.21 1.01 14.38
N LEU A 105 2.83 -0.27 14.41
CA LEU A 105 3.75 -1.42 14.40
C LEU A 105 3.26 -2.59 13.52
N GLY A 106 2.28 -2.35 12.65
CA GLY A 106 1.90 -3.31 11.61
C GLY A 106 0.83 -4.35 11.97
N CYS A 107 0.16 -4.23 13.13
CA CYS A 107 -1.02 -5.03 13.43
C CYS A 107 -2.15 -4.81 12.41
N ILE A 108 -3.07 -5.77 12.29
CA ILE A 108 -4.26 -5.66 11.42
C ILE A 108 -5.41 -5.03 12.22
N PRO A 109 -5.91 -3.84 11.86
CA PRO A 109 -7.08 -3.26 12.51
C PRO A 109 -8.35 -4.12 12.28
N LEU A 110 -9.30 -4.04 13.20
CA LEU A 110 -10.58 -4.74 13.10
C LEU A 110 -11.66 -3.76 12.67
N TRP A 111 -12.45 -4.14 11.66
CA TRP A 111 -13.62 -3.37 11.24
C TRP A 111 -14.73 -3.47 12.29
N LYS A 112 -15.25 -2.32 12.72
CA LYS A 112 -16.33 -2.18 13.71
C LYS A 112 -17.47 -1.40 13.07
N PRO A 113 -18.40 -2.05 12.36
CA PRO A 113 -19.41 -1.37 11.55
C PRO A 113 -20.40 -0.55 12.39
N GLN A 114 -20.66 -0.94 13.63
CA GLN A 114 -21.53 -0.19 14.57
C GLN A 114 -20.77 0.85 15.40
N GLY A 115 -19.47 0.99 15.19
CA GLY A 115 -18.59 1.76 16.07
C GLY A 115 -18.10 0.97 17.28
N GLU A 116 -17.22 1.59 18.06
CA GLU A 116 -16.63 1.04 19.27
C GLU A 116 -16.14 2.18 20.17
N ALA A 117 -16.13 1.95 21.49
CA ALA A 117 -15.80 2.96 22.50
C ALA A 117 -16.73 4.19 22.41
N GLU A 118 -16.17 5.39 22.31
CA GLU A 118 -16.91 6.65 22.19
C GLU A 118 -17.43 6.96 20.77
N TYR A 119 -17.06 6.14 19.77
CA TYR A 119 -17.43 6.35 18.38
C TYR A 119 -18.71 5.59 18.03
N ASN A 120 -19.76 6.32 17.64
CA ASN A 120 -21.08 5.78 17.24
C ASN A 120 -21.24 5.64 15.72
N TYR A 121 -20.11 5.52 15.01
CA TYR A 121 -20.02 5.36 13.57
C TYR A 121 -18.96 4.30 13.25
N PRO A 122 -18.97 3.71 12.03
CA PRO A 122 -18.00 2.68 11.68
C PRO A 122 -16.55 3.15 11.88
N VAL A 123 -15.73 2.29 12.50
CA VAL A 123 -14.30 2.56 12.73
C VAL A 123 -13.47 1.31 12.48
N PHE A 124 -12.19 1.50 12.21
CA PHE A 124 -11.20 0.44 12.37
C PHE A 124 -10.51 0.58 13.72
N HIS A 125 -10.64 -0.43 14.58
CA HIS A 125 -9.94 -0.47 15.86
C HIS A 125 -8.75 -1.44 15.81
N CYS A 126 -7.56 -0.93 16.07
CA CYS A 126 -6.33 -1.71 16.19
C CYS A 126 -6.13 -2.18 17.66
N PRO A 127 -6.33 -3.48 17.97
CA PRO A 127 -6.38 -3.98 19.34
C PRO A 127 -5.02 -3.99 20.06
N CYS A 128 -3.91 -3.85 19.33
CA CYS A 128 -2.57 -3.96 19.92
C CYS A 128 -2.26 -2.87 20.96
N HIS A 129 -2.67 -1.62 20.69
CA HIS A 129 -2.42 -0.47 21.57
C HIS A 129 -3.58 0.55 21.54
N GLY A 130 -4.79 0.13 21.13
CA GLY A 130 -5.99 0.99 21.13
C GLY A 130 -6.00 2.10 20.09
N GLY A 131 -5.48 1.86 18.89
CA GLY A 131 -5.51 2.84 17.79
C GLY A 131 -6.84 2.81 17.03
N PHE A 132 -7.38 3.97 16.67
CA PHE A 132 -8.62 4.08 15.90
C PHE A 132 -8.41 4.79 14.57
N TYR A 133 -9.03 4.26 13.53
CA TYR A 133 -9.11 4.90 12.21
C TYR A 133 -10.56 5.08 11.76
N SER A 134 -10.77 6.10 10.93
CA SER A 134 -12.04 6.37 10.25
C SER A 134 -12.37 5.28 9.23
N PRO A 135 -13.61 5.25 8.68
CA PRO A 135 -13.97 4.36 7.58
C PRO A 135 -13.03 4.43 6.38
N TRP A 136 -12.46 5.61 6.13
CA TRP A 136 -11.50 5.85 5.05
C TRP A 136 -10.04 5.59 5.46
N GLY A 137 -9.81 5.16 6.71
CA GLY A 137 -8.49 4.81 7.21
C GLY A 137 -7.68 6.00 7.77
N ASP A 138 -8.26 7.19 7.91
CA ASP A 138 -7.60 8.30 8.61
C ASP A 138 -7.48 8.00 10.09
N ASN A 139 -6.34 8.31 10.70
CA ASN A 139 -6.17 8.13 12.15
C ASN A 139 -7.05 9.14 12.93
N ILE A 140 -7.85 8.59 13.83
CA ILE A 140 -8.72 9.36 14.74
C ILE A 140 -8.01 9.52 16.08
N ALA A 141 -7.71 8.39 16.72
CA ALA A 141 -7.18 8.36 18.09
C ALA A 141 -6.16 7.24 18.30
N GLY A 142 -5.45 7.33 19.42
CA GLY A 142 -4.42 6.37 19.81
C GLY A 142 -3.05 6.63 19.16
N PRO A 143 -2.11 5.68 19.33
CA PRO A 143 -0.71 5.86 18.95
C PRO A 143 -0.40 5.93 17.44
N PRO A 144 -1.24 5.44 16.48
CA PRO A 144 -0.88 5.51 15.07
C PRO A 144 -0.59 6.95 14.59
N PRO A 145 0.61 7.21 14.07
CA PRO A 145 1.01 8.55 13.66
C PRO A 145 0.37 8.97 12.33
N LEU A 146 0.06 8.00 11.46
CA LEU A 146 -0.37 8.25 10.08
C LEU A 146 -1.67 7.48 9.72
N PRO A 147 -2.45 7.96 8.73
CA PRO A 147 -3.53 7.19 8.11
C PRO A 147 -3.07 5.84 7.55
N LEU A 148 -4.00 4.90 7.39
CA LEU A 148 -3.77 3.67 6.64
C LEU A 148 -3.40 4.00 5.20
N HIS A 149 -2.40 3.28 4.68
CA HIS A 149 -1.92 3.53 3.33
C HIS A 149 -2.95 3.12 2.28
N ILE A 150 -3.16 3.97 1.28
CA ILE A 150 -4.06 3.70 0.17
C ILE A 150 -3.23 3.11 -0.99
N PRO A 151 -3.43 1.83 -1.38
CA PRO A 151 -2.75 1.29 -2.55
C PRO A 151 -3.29 1.94 -3.84
N PRO A 152 -2.50 1.98 -4.93
CA PRO A 152 -2.99 2.37 -6.25
C PRO A 152 -4.21 1.53 -6.60
N GLN A 153 -5.28 2.18 -7.02
CA GLN A 153 -6.54 1.50 -7.28
C GLN A 153 -7.38 2.22 -8.32
N ASN A 154 -8.20 1.42 -9.01
CA ASN A 154 -9.13 1.89 -10.02
C ASN A 154 -10.48 1.19 -9.85
N LEU A 155 -11.57 1.96 -9.94
CA LEU A 155 -12.92 1.45 -9.87
C LEU A 155 -13.49 1.36 -11.30
N GLN A 156 -13.64 0.14 -11.80
CA GLN A 156 -14.15 -0.15 -13.14
C GLN A 156 -15.56 -0.75 -13.03
N GLY A 157 -16.57 0.10 -12.96
CA GLY A 157 -17.95 -0.31 -12.72
C GLY A 157 -18.09 -1.01 -11.36
N ASN A 158 -18.36 -2.32 -11.36
CA ASN A 158 -18.49 -3.14 -10.16
C ASN A 158 -17.21 -3.87 -9.75
N LYS A 159 -16.08 -3.63 -10.43
CA LYS A 159 -14.79 -4.24 -10.09
C LYS A 159 -13.83 -3.20 -9.54
N LEU A 160 -13.25 -3.50 -8.38
CA LEU A 160 -12.12 -2.75 -7.84
C LEU A 160 -10.82 -3.45 -8.26
N VAL A 161 -9.99 -2.75 -9.01
CA VAL A 161 -8.67 -3.22 -9.44
C VAL A 161 -7.61 -2.58 -8.55
N ILE A 162 -6.94 -3.39 -7.74
CA ILE A 162 -5.87 -2.98 -6.83
C ILE A 162 -4.53 -3.19 -7.53
N GLY A 163 -3.64 -2.20 -7.47
CA GLY A 163 -2.33 -2.19 -8.12
C GLY A 163 -2.30 -1.52 -9.49
N GLU A 164 -3.39 -0.87 -9.90
CA GLU A 164 -3.47 -0.06 -11.11
C GLU A 164 -3.78 1.40 -10.74
N PRO A 165 -2.99 2.39 -11.24
CA PRO A 165 -3.25 3.79 -10.96
C PRO A 165 -4.55 4.23 -11.64
N GLY A 166 -5.58 4.51 -10.85
CA GLY A 166 -6.88 5.01 -11.31
C GLY A 166 -7.19 6.37 -10.72
N PHE A 167 -8.27 6.43 -9.93
CA PHE A 167 -8.62 7.63 -9.16
C PHE A 167 -7.61 7.91 -8.04
N ILE A 168 -6.89 6.88 -7.57
CA ILE A 168 -5.70 7.01 -6.73
C ILE A 168 -4.49 6.58 -7.56
N LYS A 169 -3.60 7.53 -7.86
CA LYS A 169 -2.41 7.28 -8.69
C LYS A 169 -1.27 6.65 -7.89
N GLU A 170 -0.96 7.20 -6.72
CA GLU A 170 -0.13 6.64 -5.66
C GLU A 170 -0.17 7.69 -4.54
N GLN A 171 -0.25 7.28 -3.27
CA GLN A 171 0.00 8.23 -2.18
C GLN A 171 1.50 8.23 -1.85
N THR A 172 2.16 9.33 -2.20
CA THR A 172 3.42 9.78 -1.59
C THR A 172 3.26 10.03 -0.10
#